data_AF-A0A927D2E9-F1
#
_entry.id   AF-A0A927D2E9-F1
#
_cell.length_a   1.000
_cell.length_b   1.000
_cell.length_c   1.000
_cell.angle_alpha   90.00
_cell.angle_beta   90.00
_cell.angle_gamma   90.00
#
_symmetry.space_group_name_H-M   'P 1'
#
loop_
_entity.id
_entity.type
_entity.pdbx_description
1 polymer ?
#
loop_
_entity_poly.entity_id
_entity_poly.type
_entity_poly.pdbx_seq_one_letter_code
_entity_poly.pdbx_strand_id
1 'polypeptide(L)'
;MFYSNIYPLTLKQFMLEPTLDNLKELLLHNTGETDFLDFKLKWIDMTKLAKHILAISNSGGGCIIVGVNQLDDGTPVLEGLHPGDVLDKADIDNKLEHLLPKYIKYRTEDFIFPMRTHDKLKGKTFQVLIIEYDPKYVPYTSVVNQGELKYGAIYIRQGTKSIEANYEKLVEIILRKVESGGSGFEDYNLRDHLQHLNILYEELQANQNEEYKKFLQELIDDKKRKIRSYLALLN
;
A
#
# COMPACT_ATOMS: atom_id res chain seq x y z
N MET A 1 5.66 3.79 9.91
CA MET A 1 5.70 4.91 8.93
C MET A 1 5.30 4.32 7.57
N PHE A 2 4.36 4.91 6.84
CA PHE A 2 3.98 4.41 5.50
C PHE A 2 5.24 4.28 4.63
N TYR A 3 5.41 3.15 3.95
CA TYR A 3 6.51 2.89 3.01
C TYR A 3 7.93 2.86 3.62
N SER A 4 8.09 2.59 4.92
CA SER A 4 9.42 2.48 5.55
C SER A 4 10.30 1.39 4.95
N ASN A 5 9.69 0.38 4.34
CA ASN A 5 10.38 -0.80 3.81
C ASN A 5 10.39 -0.84 2.28
N ILE A 6 9.92 0.22 1.60
CA ILE A 6 9.97 0.29 0.13
C ILE A 6 11.39 0.62 -0.29
N TYR A 7 11.98 -0.30 -1.05
CA TYR A 7 13.24 -0.13 -1.77
C TYR A 7 13.01 -0.38 -3.26
N PRO A 8 13.68 0.37 -4.16
CA PRO A 8 14.69 1.42 -3.90
C PRO A 8 14.12 2.79 -3.46
N LEU A 9 14.99 3.73 -3.02
CA LEU A 9 14.59 5.08 -2.57
C LEU A 9 13.84 5.87 -3.65
N THR A 10 14.22 5.70 -4.91
CA THR A 10 13.55 6.34 -6.06
C THR A 10 12.08 5.91 -6.16
N LEU A 11 11.77 4.64 -5.85
CA LEU A 11 10.40 4.14 -5.79
C LEU A 11 9.63 4.80 -4.65
N LYS A 12 10.24 4.91 -3.47
CA LYS A 12 9.62 5.60 -2.33
C LYS A 12 9.31 7.07 -2.66
N GLN A 13 10.25 7.79 -3.29
CA GLN A 13 10.04 9.18 -3.72
C GLN A 13 8.88 9.29 -4.71
N PHE A 14 8.84 8.42 -5.72
CA PHE A 14 7.74 8.37 -6.68
C PHE A 14 6.39 8.05 -6.02
N MET A 15 6.35 7.11 -5.07
CA MET A 15 5.11 6.76 -4.37
C MET A 15 4.57 7.88 -3.48
N LEU A 16 5.45 8.73 -2.93
CA LEU A 16 5.05 9.92 -2.18
C LEU A 16 4.58 11.05 -3.10
N GLU A 17 5.30 11.27 -4.20
CA GLU A 17 5.03 12.33 -5.16
C GLU A 17 5.13 11.76 -6.60
N PRO A 18 4.03 11.28 -7.19
CA PRO A 18 4.04 10.62 -8.50
C PRO A 18 4.10 11.64 -9.64
N THR A 19 5.23 12.33 -9.76
CA THR A 19 5.49 13.33 -10.79
C THR A 19 6.26 12.72 -11.97
N LEU A 20 6.23 13.42 -13.12
CA LEU A 20 6.98 13.00 -14.32
C LEU A 20 8.48 12.89 -14.04
N ASP A 21 9.04 13.80 -13.24
CA ASP A 21 10.45 13.79 -12.86
C ASP A 21 10.78 12.60 -11.95
N ASN A 22 9.96 12.33 -10.93
CA ASN A 22 10.18 11.19 -10.05
C ASN A 22 10.03 9.85 -10.78
N LEU A 23 9.11 9.75 -11.75
CA LEU A 23 9.01 8.57 -12.61
C LEU A 23 10.25 8.43 -13.49
N LYS A 24 10.75 9.51 -14.09
CA LYS A 24 11.99 9.48 -14.87
C LYS A 24 13.16 8.96 -14.04
N GLU A 25 13.36 9.48 -12.84
CA GLU A 25 14.43 9.04 -11.96
C GLU A 25 14.27 7.57 -11.57
N LEU A 26 13.03 7.12 -11.29
CA LEU A 26 12.73 5.71 -11.05
C LEU A 26 13.08 4.83 -12.26
N LEU A 27 12.69 5.21 -13.47
CA LEU A 27 12.93 4.41 -14.68
C LEU A 27 14.41 4.37 -15.11
N LEU A 28 15.17 5.44 -14.86
CA LEU A 28 16.58 5.52 -15.27
C LEU A 28 17.55 4.89 -14.26
N HIS A 29 17.19 4.87 -12.97
CA HIS A 29 18.10 4.44 -11.90
C HIS A 29 17.69 3.15 -11.19
N ASN A 30 16.52 2.59 -11.47
CA ASN A 30 16.12 1.32 -10.87
C ASN A 30 16.76 0.12 -11.59
N THR A 31 17.12 -0.88 -10.79
CA THR A 31 17.84 -2.09 -11.22
C THR A 31 16.92 -3.27 -11.55
N GLY A 32 15.60 -3.15 -11.39
CA GLY A 32 14.64 -4.20 -11.77
C GLY A 32 13.32 -4.19 -11.01
N GLU A 33 12.53 -5.24 -11.21
CA GLU A 33 11.31 -5.51 -10.42
C GLU A 33 11.64 -5.85 -8.97
N THR A 34 10.74 -5.47 -8.06
CA THR A 34 10.83 -5.78 -6.63
C THR A 34 9.47 -6.26 -6.13
N ASP A 35 9.35 -6.57 -4.83
CA ASP A 35 8.06 -6.88 -4.23
C ASP A 35 7.05 -5.71 -4.35
N PHE A 36 7.54 -4.48 -4.55
CA PHE A 36 6.74 -3.25 -4.57
C PHE A 36 6.70 -2.58 -5.95
N LEU A 37 7.47 -3.07 -6.92
CA LEU A 37 7.48 -2.56 -8.28
C LEU A 37 7.42 -3.71 -9.27
N ASP A 38 6.45 -3.63 -10.17
CA ASP A 38 6.25 -4.60 -11.23
C ASP A 38 6.30 -3.88 -12.59
N PHE A 39 6.95 -4.49 -13.57
CA PHE A 39 7.05 -3.98 -14.93
C PHE A 39 6.20 -4.83 -15.87
N LYS A 40 5.47 -4.17 -16.76
CA LYS A 40 4.71 -4.85 -17.81
C LYS A 40 4.90 -4.09 -19.12
N LEU A 41 5.12 -4.82 -20.20
CA LEU A 41 5.22 -4.19 -21.53
C LEU A 41 3.85 -3.64 -21.95
N LYS A 42 2.79 -4.40 -21.72
CA LYS A 42 1.39 -4.05 -22.02
C LYS A 42 0.48 -4.41 -20.87
N TRP A 43 -0.73 -3.85 -20.88
CA TRP A 43 -1.79 -4.27 -19.97
C TRP A 43 -2.06 -5.77 -20.11
N ILE A 44 -2.21 -6.41 -18.96
CA ILE A 44 -2.49 -7.84 -18.85
C ILE A 44 -3.98 -8.08 -18.59
N ASP A 45 -4.38 -9.35 -18.58
CA ASP A 45 -5.72 -9.75 -18.18
C ASP A 45 -6.12 -9.17 -16.81
N MET A 46 -7.36 -8.72 -16.69
CA MET A 46 -7.86 -8.01 -15.50
C MET A 46 -7.88 -8.89 -14.25
N THR A 47 -8.11 -10.21 -14.39
CA THR A 47 -8.06 -11.13 -13.23
C THR A 47 -6.63 -11.32 -12.74
N LYS A 48 -5.67 -11.37 -13.67
CA LYS A 48 -4.23 -11.42 -13.34
C LYS A 48 -3.75 -10.09 -12.73
N LEU A 49 -4.21 -8.96 -13.26
CA LEU A 49 -3.93 -7.64 -12.71
C LEU A 49 -4.47 -7.51 -11.29
N ALA A 50 -5.72 -7.89 -11.06
CA ALA A 50 -6.34 -7.90 -9.73
C ALA A 50 -5.56 -8.76 -8.72
N LYS A 51 -5.04 -9.93 -9.15
CA LYS A 51 -4.16 -10.76 -8.32
C LYS A 51 -2.86 -10.04 -7.93
N HIS A 52 -2.24 -9.32 -8.86
CA HIS A 52 -1.06 -8.51 -8.56
C HIS A 52 -1.39 -7.35 -7.60
N ILE A 53 -2.52 -6.67 -7.79
CA ILE A 53 -2.98 -5.60 -6.90
C ILE A 53 -3.18 -6.11 -5.48
N LEU A 54 -3.88 -7.24 -5.30
CA LEU A 54 -4.06 -7.89 -4.00
C LEU A 54 -2.71 -8.22 -3.35
N ALA A 55 -1.81 -8.83 -4.13
CA ALA A 55 -0.48 -9.20 -3.65
C ALA A 55 0.36 -8.02 -3.19
N ILE A 56 0.41 -6.94 -3.99
CA ILE A 56 1.17 -5.72 -3.67
C ILE A 56 0.54 -5.00 -2.46
N SER A 57 -0.79 -4.91 -2.40
CA SER A 57 -1.53 -4.29 -1.28
C SER A 57 -1.23 -4.98 0.05
N ASN A 58 -1.11 -6.31 0.05
CA ASN A 58 -0.80 -7.10 1.25
C ASN A 58 0.69 -7.09 1.62
N SER A 59 1.58 -6.81 0.67
CA SER A 59 3.03 -6.79 0.92
C SER A 59 3.56 -5.45 1.42
N GLY A 60 2.89 -4.33 1.09
CA GLY A 60 3.34 -2.99 1.51
C GLY A 60 2.97 -1.85 0.59
N GLY A 61 2.07 -2.07 -0.38
CA GLY A 61 1.76 -1.13 -1.45
C GLY A 61 2.89 -1.06 -2.49
N GLY A 62 2.73 -0.22 -3.50
CA GLY A 62 3.69 -0.13 -4.60
C GLY A 62 3.05 0.31 -5.90
N CYS A 63 3.68 0.00 -7.02
CA CYS A 63 3.10 0.30 -8.33
C CYS A 63 3.41 -0.75 -9.39
N ILE A 64 2.58 -0.75 -10.43
CA ILE A 64 2.80 -1.50 -11.67
C ILE A 64 2.99 -0.48 -12.79
N ILE A 65 4.13 -0.52 -13.46
CA ILE A 65 4.45 0.38 -14.57
C ILE A 65 4.28 -0.36 -15.89
N VAL A 66 3.40 0.17 -16.75
CA VAL A 66 3.07 -0.37 -18.06
C VAL A 66 3.80 0.42 -19.15
N GLY A 67 4.39 -0.29 -20.11
CA GLY A 67 5.29 0.24 -21.14
C GLY A 67 6.77 -0.09 -20.91
N VAL A 68 7.08 -0.99 -19.97
CA VAL A 68 8.45 -1.42 -19.67
C VAL A 68 8.58 -2.91 -19.99
N ASN A 69 9.47 -3.24 -20.91
CA ASN A 69 9.82 -4.62 -21.21
C ASN A 69 10.94 -5.07 -20.28
N GLN A 70 10.88 -6.30 -19.80
CA GLN A 70 11.97 -6.89 -19.02
C GLN A 70 12.55 -8.04 -19.83
N LEU A 71 13.82 -7.89 -20.22
CA LEU A 71 14.54 -8.92 -20.97
C LEU A 71 14.85 -10.12 -20.08
N ASP A 72 15.22 -11.25 -20.69
CA ASP A 72 15.57 -12.48 -19.97
C ASP A 72 16.75 -12.32 -19.00
N ASP A 73 17.62 -11.33 -19.24
CA ASP A 73 18.73 -10.96 -18.36
C ASP A 73 18.32 -10.03 -17.19
N GLY A 74 17.03 -9.69 -17.09
CA GLY A 74 16.46 -8.81 -16.07
C GLY A 74 16.56 -7.31 -16.40
N THR A 75 17.20 -6.94 -17.51
CA THR A 75 17.38 -5.54 -17.91
C THR A 75 16.04 -4.91 -18.33
N PRO A 76 15.65 -3.76 -17.74
CA PRO A 76 14.46 -3.05 -18.17
C PRO A 76 14.72 -2.25 -19.46
N VAL A 77 13.89 -2.48 -20.47
CA VAL A 77 13.84 -1.71 -21.72
C VAL A 77 12.59 -0.82 -21.69
N LEU A 78 12.82 0.49 -21.74
CA LEU A 78 11.78 1.51 -21.68
C LEU A 78 11.16 1.67 -23.07
N GLU A 79 10.16 0.86 -23.42
CA GLU A 79 9.53 0.89 -24.74
C GLU A 79 8.46 1.98 -24.86
N GLY A 80 7.71 2.21 -23.78
CA GLY A 80 6.48 3.00 -23.78
C GLY A 80 5.31 2.25 -24.42
N LEU A 81 4.11 2.71 -24.14
CA LEU A 81 2.88 2.22 -24.76
C LEU A 81 2.64 2.90 -26.11
N HIS A 82 2.17 2.11 -27.07
CA HIS A 82 1.60 2.67 -28.30
C HIS A 82 0.27 3.36 -27.98
N PRO A 83 -0.13 4.41 -28.72
CA PRO A 83 -1.38 5.14 -28.45
C PRO A 83 -2.63 4.27 -28.37
N GLY A 84 -2.70 3.18 -29.16
CA GLY A 84 -3.82 2.23 -29.12
C GLY A 84 -3.78 1.20 -27.99
N ASP A 85 -2.66 1.07 -27.29
CA ASP A 85 -2.48 0.18 -26.14
C ASP A 85 -2.69 0.91 -24.79
N VAL A 86 -2.85 2.25 -24.83
CA VAL A 86 -3.20 3.06 -23.66
C VAL A 86 -4.66 2.81 -23.32
N LEU A 87 -4.93 2.37 -22.10
CA LEU A 87 -6.28 2.13 -21.62
C LEU A 87 -6.84 3.37 -20.92
N ASP A 88 -8.14 3.60 -21.07
CA ASP A 88 -8.82 4.62 -20.30
C ASP A 88 -8.86 4.26 -18.81
N LYS A 89 -8.63 5.25 -17.94
CA LYS A 89 -8.56 5.05 -16.49
C LYS A 89 -9.89 4.54 -15.93
N ALA A 90 -11.02 5.09 -16.40
CA ALA A 90 -12.33 4.66 -15.94
C ALA A 90 -12.65 3.24 -16.42
N ASP A 91 -12.20 2.85 -17.61
CA ASP A 91 -12.32 1.47 -18.09
C ASP A 91 -11.55 0.47 -17.21
N ILE A 92 -10.35 0.85 -16.75
CA ILE A 92 -9.56 0.03 -15.81
C ILE A 92 -10.31 -0.08 -14.48
N ASP A 93 -10.77 1.04 -13.93
CA ASP A 93 -11.46 1.08 -12.65
C ASP A 93 -12.74 0.25 -12.66
N ASN A 94 -13.59 0.41 -13.68
CA ASN A 94 -14.83 -0.34 -13.85
C ASN A 94 -14.60 -1.86 -13.95
N LYS A 95 -13.52 -2.27 -14.64
CA LYS A 95 -13.17 -3.69 -14.79
C LYS A 95 -12.62 -4.29 -13.50
N LEU A 96 -11.95 -3.50 -12.68
CA LEU A 96 -11.33 -3.93 -11.42
C LEU A 96 -12.27 -3.85 -10.22
N GLU A 97 -13.27 -2.96 -10.24
CA GLU A 97 -14.20 -2.71 -9.13
C GLU A 97 -14.87 -4.00 -8.63
N HIS A 98 -15.26 -4.88 -9.54
CA HIS A 98 -15.92 -6.15 -9.20
C HIS A 98 -14.95 -7.27 -8.79
N LEU A 99 -13.65 -7.09 -9.03
CA LEU A 99 -12.62 -8.09 -8.74
C LEU A 99 -11.91 -7.85 -7.40
N LEU A 100 -12.00 -6.63 -6.86
CA LEU A 100 -11.24 -6.18 -5.70
C LEU A 100 -12.13 -5.80 -4.50
N PRO A 101 -11.65 -6.00 -3.26
CA PRO A 101 -12.28 -5.44 -2.07
C PRO A 101 -12.40 -3.91 -2.11
N LYS A 102 -13.52 -3.38 -1.60
CA LYS A 102 -13.85 -1.94 -1.59
C LYS A 102 -12.82 -1.04 -0.90
N TYR A 103 -12.04 -1.57 0.04
CA TYR A 103 -11.10 -0.78 0.83
C TYR A 103 -9.71 -0.67 0.20
N ILE A 104 -9.44 -1.41 -0.89
CA ILE A 104 -8.18 -1.26 -1.62
C ILE A 104 -8.24 0.06 -2.37
N LYS A 105 -7.23 0.89 -2.14
CA LYS A 105 -7.04 2.16 -2.85
C LYS A 105 -5.98 1.99 -3.91
N TYR A 106 -6.37 2.24 -5.15
CA TYR A 106 -5.46 2.31 -6.28
C TYR A 106 -5.89 3.44 -7.21
N ARG A 107 -4.98 3.89 -8.06
CA ARG A 107 -5.28 4.83 -9.14
C ARG A 107 -4.34 4.61 -10.32
N THR A 108 -4.83 4.87 -11.52
CA THR A 108 -4.01 4.84 -12.73
C THR A 108 -3.62 6.26 -13.12
N GLU A 109 -2.33 6.47 -13.40
CA GLU A 109 -1.79 7.75 -13.85
C GLU A 109 -1.04 7.62 -15.17
N ASP A 110 -1.19 8.63 -16.03
CA ASP A 110 -0.58 8.65 -17.36
C ASP A 110 0.62 9.59 -17.34
N PHE A 111 1.75 9.11 -17.86
CA PHE A 111 2.99 9.85 -17.92
C PHE A 111 3.48 9.93 -19.35
N ILE A 112 3.37 11.13 -19.92
CA ILE A 112 3.75 11.43 -21.31
C ILE A 112 5.05 12.23 -21.29
N PHE A 113 6.13 11.63 -21.77
CA PHE A 113 7.42 12.29 -21.81
C PHE A 113 7.58 13.17 -23.05
N PRO A 114 7.94 14.45 -22.89
CA PRO A 114 8.12 15.34 -24.03
C PRO A 114 9.35 14.94 -24.87
N MET A 115 9.43 15.48 -26.09
CA MET A 115 10.57 15.22 -26.97
C MET A 115 11.90 15.78 -26.42
N ARG A 116 11.83 16.76 -25.51
CA ARG A 116 12.98 17.37 -24.83
C ARG A 116 13.28 16.68 -23.50
N THR A 117 13.40 15.35 -23.52
CA THR A 117 13.75 14.53 -22.35
C THR A 117 14.89 13.58 -22.71
N HIS A 118 15.37 12.81 -21.73
CA HIS A 118 16.35 11.74 -21.91
C HIS A 118 16.01 10.82 -23.10
N ASP A 119 17.02 10.39 -23.86
CA ASP A 119 16.84 9.67 -25.13
C ASP A 119 16.03 8.37 -25.01
N LYS A 120 16.14 7.68 -23.87
CA LYS A 120 15.35 6.46 -23.59
C LYS A 120 13.87 6.72 -23.35
N LEU A 121 13.45 7.96 -23.09
CA LEU A 121 12.11 8.33 -22.66
C LEU A 121 11.38 9.28 -23.63
N LYS A 122 12.11 10.03 -24.45
CA LYS A 122 11.53 11.06 -25.33
C LYS A 122 10.36 10.54 -26.17
N GLY A 123 9.21 11.21 -26.07
CA GLY A 123 8.00 10.89 -26.83
C GLY A 123 7.27 9.62 -26.40
N LYS A 124 7.70 8.95 -25.33
CA LYS A 124 7.07 7.72 -24.83
C LYS A 124 5.99 8.03 -23.81
N THR A 125 4.97 7.18 -23.81
CA THR A 125 3.88 7.21 -22.84
C THR A 125 3.97 5.98 -21.95
N PHE A 126 3.78 6.17 -20.65
CA PHE A 126 3.69 5.09 -19.67
C PHE A 126 2.40 5.26 -18.88
N GLN A 127 1.80 4.15 -18.48
CA GLN A 127 0.72 4.17 -17.51
C GLN A 127 1.19 3.50 -16.23
N VAL A 128 0.90 4.10 -15.09
CA VAL A 128 1.32 3.59 -13.79
C VAL A 128 0.10 3.37 -12.93
N LEU A 129 -0.09 2.12 -12.51
CA LEU A 129 -1.08 1.77 -11.51
C LEU A 129 -0.44 1.88 -10.13
N ILE A 130 -0.81 2.91 -9.38
CA ILE A 130 -0.33 3.19 -8.03
C ILE A 130 -1.26 2.50 -7.05
N ILE A 131 -0.70 1.68 -6.16
CA ILE A 131 -1.43 0.86 -5.18
C ILE A 131 -1.01 1.31 -3.78
N GLU A 132 -1.95 1.86 -3.02
CA GLU A 132 -1.68 2.39 -1.69
C GLU A 132 -1.62 1.30 -0.64
N TYR A 133 -0.81 1.52 0.39
CA TYR A 133 -0.74 0.64 1.54
C TYR A 133 -1.52 1.23 2.72
N ASP A 134 -2.58 0.54 3.12
CA ASP A 134 -3.30 0.84 4.34
C ASP A 134 -3.24 -0.37 5.29
N PRO A 135 -2.36 -0.35 6.32
CA PRO A 135 -2.21 -1.47 7.23
C PRO A 135 -3.47 -1.75 8.06
N LYS A 136 -4.42 -0.80 8.13
CA LYS A 136 -5.69 -0.98 8.85
C LYS A 136 -6.52 -2.12 8.24
N TYR A 137 -6.57 -2.20 6.91
CA TYR A 137 -7.45 -3.13 6.20
C TYR A 137 -6.75 -4.39 5.71
N VAL A 138 -5.42 -4.44 5.74
CA VAL A 138 -4.64 -5.66 5.51
C VAL A 138 -4.94 -6.70 6.61
N PRO A 139 -5.00 -8.02 6.32
CA PRO A 139 -4.91 -8.61 4.98
C PRO A 139 -6.19 -8.43 4.16
N TYR A 140 -6.00 -8.10 2.89
CA TYR A 140 -7.03 -8.16 1.87
C TYR A 140 -7.15 -9.58 1.31
N THR A 141 -8.38 -10.03 1.14
CA THR A 141 -8.74 -11.32 0.54
C THR A 141 -9.36 -11.10 -0.84
N SER A 142 -9.25 -12.08 -1.72
CA SER A 142 -10.02 -12.07 -2.95
C SER A 142 -11.52 -12.23 -2.66
N VAL A 143 -12.34 -11.41 -3.34
CA VAL A 143 -13.81 -11.38 -3.18
C VAL A 143 -14.56 -12.16 -4.26
N VAL A 144 -13.84 -12.76 -5.21
CA VAL A 144 -14.41 -13.49 -6.35
C VAL A 144 -13.68 -14.81 -6.59
N ASN A 145 -14.32 -15.72 -7.32
CA ASN A 145 -13.70 -16.92 -7.85
C ASN A 145 -13.73 -16.86 -9.39
N GLN A 146 -12.68 -16.28 -9.99
CA GLN A 146 -12.65 -15.98 -11.42
C GLN A 146 -11.21 -15.93 -11.95
N GLY A 147 -10.91 -16.71 -13.00
CA GLY A 147 -9.59 -16.74 -13.62
C GLY A 147 -8.50 -17.17 -12.63
N GLU A 148 -7.53 -16.28 -12.41
CA GLU A 148 -6.42 -16.47 -11.46
C GLU A 148 -6.81 -16.27 -9.98
N LEU A 149 -8.03 -15.76 -9.72
CA LEU A 149 -8.53 -15.40 -8.40
C LEU A 149 -9.36 -16.52 -7.79
N LYS A 150 -9.05 -16.86 -6.54
CA LYS A 150 -9.78 -17.82 -5.71
C LYS A 150 -10.42 -17.10 -4.53
N TYR A 151 -11.71 -17.27 -4.35
CA TYR A 151 -12.46 -16.60 -3.28
C TYR A 151 -11.86 -16.87 -1.90
N GLY A 152 -11.65 -15.81 -1.12
CA GLY A 152 -11.06 -15.86 0.21
C GLY A 152 -9.53 -16.01 0.26
N ALA A 153 -8.87 -16.24 -0.88
CA ALA A 153 -7.41 -16.35 -0.91
C ALA A 153 -6.75 -15.01 -0.58
N ILE A 154 -5.66 -15.06 0.19
CA ILE A 154 -4.78 -13.92 0.44
C ILE A 154 -3.59 -14.09 -0.48
N TYR A 155 -3.33 -13.10 -1.33
CA TYR A 155 -2.15 -13.09 -2.19
C TYR A 155 -1.06 -12.19 -1.62
N ILE A 156 0.19 -12.54 -1.85
CA ILE A 156 1.38 -11.78 -1.47
C ILE A 156 2.38 -11.72 -2.63
N ARG A 157 3.25 -10.71 -2.61
CA ARG A 157 4.43 -10.67 -3.47
C ARG A 157 5.57 -11.48 -2.87
N GLN A 158 6.21 -12.28 -3.72
CA GLN A 158 7.47 -12.95 -3.44
C GLN A 158 8.37 -12.80 -4.68
N GLY A 159 9.26 -11.80 -4.64
CA GLY A 159 9.99 -11.32 -5.80
C GLY A 159 9.03 -10.79 -6.87
N THR A 160 9.14 -11.36 -8.07
CA THR A 160 8.35 -10.98 -9.26
C THR A 160 7.03 -11.75 -9.38
N LYS A 161 6.69 -12.59 -8.39
CA LYS A 161 5.51 -13.47 -8.44
C LYS A 161 4.47 -13.10 -7.40
N SER A 162 3.20 -13.25 -7.78
CA SER A 162 2.06 -13.16 -6.87
C SER A 162 1.55 -14.56 -6.55
N ILE A 163 1.69 -14.97 -5.30
CA ILE A 163 1.35 -16.31 -4.81
C ILE A 163 0.34 -16.24 -3.67
N GLU A 164 -0.35 -17.34 -3.39
CA GLU A 164 -1.19 -17.47 -2.19
C GLU A 164 -0.29 -17.46 -0.95
N ALA A 165 -0.70 -16.73 0.08
CA ALA A 165 0.07 -16.54 1.29
C ALA A 165 0.20 -17.87 2.05
N ASN A 166 1.44 -18.23 2.37
CA ASN A 166 1.71 -19.36 3.26
C ASN A 166 1.53 -18.95 4.73
N TYR A 167 1.60 -19.94 5.63
CA TYR A 167 1.45 -19.73 7.07
C TYR A 167 2.39 -18.63 7.62
N GLU A 168 3.68 -18.68 7.26
CA GLU A 168 4.67 -17.73 7.76
C GLU A 168 4.34 -16.29 7.36
N LYS A 169 3.97 -16.07 6.09
CA LYS A 169 3.63 -14.76 5.57
C LYS A 169 2.31 -14.24 6.13
N LEU A 170 1.34 -15.11 6.37
CA LEU A 170 0.10 -14.74 7.06
C LEU A 170 0.39 -14.26 8.49
N VAL A 171 1.22 -14.99 9.23
CA VAL A 171 1.64 -14.58 10.59
C VAL A 171 2.34 -13.22 10.56
N GLU A 172 3.27 -13.01 9.62
CA GLU A 172 3.96 -11.73 9.44
C GLU A 172 2.98 -10.57 9.17
N ILE A 173 2.00 -10.79 8.31
CA ILE A 173 0.96 -9.78 8.01
C ILE A 173 0.12 -9.48 9.25
N ILE A 174 -0.29 -10.49 10.00
CA ILE A 174 -1.09 -10.33 11.23
C ILE A 174 -0.29 -9.55 12.28
N LEU A 175 0.99 -9.89 12.50
CA LEU A 175 1.85 -9.18 13.45
C LEU A 175 2.02 -7.70 13.05
N ARG A 176 2.29 -7.42 11.76
CA ARG A 176 2.37 -6.05 11.25
C ARG A 176 1.07 -5.28 11.47
N LYS A 177 -0.08 -5.93 11.28
CA LYS A 177 -1.38 -5.33 11.58
C LYS A 177 -1.46 -4.94 13.06
N VAL A 178 -1.15 -5.85 13.98
CA VAL A 178 -1.16 -5.60 15.42
C VAL A 178 -0.23 -4.43 15.80
N GLU A 179 1.01 -4.42 15.29
CA GLU A 179 1.99 -3.35 15.53
C GLU A 179 1.54 -1.98 14.99
N SER A 180 0.85 -1.96 13.85
CA SER A 180 0.30 -0.73 13.26
C SER A 180 -0.89 -0.15 14.03
N GLY A 181 -1.25 -0.74 15.17
CA GLY A 181 -2.41 -0.39 15.98
C GLY A 181 -3.69 -1.14 15.57
N GLY A 182 -3.60 -1.99 14.54
CA GLY A 182 -4.70 -2.68 13.90
C GLY A 182 -5.80 -1.74 13.40
N SER A 183 -6.67 -2.24 12.52
CA SER A 183 -8.08 -1.96 12.78
C SER A 183 -8.38 -2.70 14.07
N GLY A 184 -8.13 -2.07 15.22
CA GLY A 184 -8.55 -2.62 16.49
C GLY A 184 -10.03 -2.98 16.34
N PHE A 185 -10.30 -4.28 16.28
CA PHE A 185 -11.58 -4.83 16.69
C PHE A 185 -11.71 -4.75 18.23
N GLU A 186 -10.84 -3.96 18.87
CA GLU A 186 -11.11 -3.30 20.13
C GLU A 186 -11.73 -1.94 19.81
N ASP A 187 -13.00 -1.95 19.41
CA ASP A 187 -13.88 -0.80 19.63
C ASP A 187 -14.00 -0.62 21.15
N TYR A 188 -12.97 -0.03 21.76
CA TYR A 188 -13.10 0.49 23.11
C TYR A 188 -14.22 1.52 23.02
N ASN A 189 -15.36 1.18 23.59
CA ASN A 189 -16.43 2.13 23.69
C ASN A 189 -16.02 3.19 24.73
N LEU A 190 -16.79 4.27 24.83
CA LEU A 190 -16.49 5.35 25.78
C LEU A 190 -16.28 4.83 27.22
N ARG A 191 -16.99 3.79 27.63
CA ARG A 191 -16.88 3.20 28.97
C ARG A 191 -15.48 2.61 29.20
N ASP A 192 -14.95 1.87 28.23
CA ASP A 192 -13.63 1.25 28.36
C ASP A 192 -12.53 2.31 28.40
N HIS A 193 -12.68 3.35 27.58
CA HIS A 193 -11.79 4.51 27.62
C HIS A 193 -11.77 5.21 28.98
N LEU A 194 -12.94 5.38 29.60
CA LEU A 194 -13.07 5.98 30.94
C LEU A 194 -12.52 5.05 32.02
N GLN A 195 -12.69 3.73 31.88
CA GLN A 195 -12.14 2.76 32.81
C GLN A 195 -10.61 2.77 32.80
N HIS A 196 -9.99 2.82 31.63
CA HIS A 196 -8.53 2.94 31.52
C HIS A 196 -8.02 4.26 32.13
N LEU A 197 -8.78 5.35 31.95
CA LEU A 197 -8.43 6.63 32.57
C LEU A 197 -8.50 6.56 34.10
N ASN A 198 -9.49 5.85 34.65
CA ASN A 198 -9.62 5.66 36.10
C ASN A 198 -8.44 4.88 36.68
N ILE A 199 -8.03 3.78 36.01
CA ILE A 199 -6.85 3.00 36.41
C ILE A 199 -5.59 3.88 36.46
N LEU A 200 -5.38 4.74 35.46
CA LEU A 200 -4.24 5.65 35.44
C LEU A 200 -4.27 6.66 36.60
N TYR A 201 -5.46 7.16 36.97
CA TYR A 201 -5.61 8.05 38.13
C TYR A 201 -5.38 7.32 39.46
N GLU A 202 -5.87 6.10 39.60
CA GLU A 202 -5.64 5.26 40.78
C GLU A 202 -4.13 4.99 40.97
N GLU A 203 -3.43 4.64 39.89
CA GLU A 203 -1.99 4.38 39.92
C GLU A 203 -1.18 5.65 40.23
N LEU A 204 -1.59 6.80 39.68
CA LEU A 204 -0.96 8.10 39.97
C LEU A 204 -1.05 8.48 41.45
N GLN A 205 -2.16 8.13 42.11
CA GLN A 205 -2.35 8.39 43.54
C GLN A 205 -1.62 7.37 44.43
N ALA A 206 -1.54 6.11 44.01
CA ALA A 206 -0.93 5.04 44.79
C ALA A 206 0.61 5.12 44.80
N ASN A 207 1.22 5.65 43.75
CA ASN A 207 2.67 5.62 43.58
C ASN A 207 3.36 6.88 44.12
N GLN A 208 4.55 6.74 44.73
CA GLN A 208 5.31 7.86 45.30
C GLN A 208 6.54 8.26 44.47
N ASN A 209 6.88 7.49 43.43
CA ASN A 209 8.00 7.82 42.56
C ASN A 209 7.64 9.01 41.64
N GLU A 210 8.35 10.13 41.79
CA GLU A 210 8.07 11.37 41.05
C GLU A 210 8.32 11.28 39.54
N GLU A 211 9.30 10.49 39.11
CA GLU A 211 9.57 10.26 37.68
C GLU A 211 8.42 9.44 37.05
N TYR A 212 7.95 8.42 37.76
CA TYR A 212 6.83 7.60 37.32
C TYR A 212 5.50 8.38 37.34
N LYS A 213 5.27 9.24 38.34
CA LYS A 213 4.11 10.14 38.35
C LYS A 213 4.09 11.07 37.15
N LYS A 214 5.25 11.63 36.77
CA LYS A 214 5.37 12.50 35.60
C LYS A 214 5.00 11.74 34.32
N PHE A 215 5.50 10.51 34.18
CA PHE A 215 5.12 9.63 33.08
C PHE A 215 3.62 9.30 33.05
N LEU A 216 3.01 8.98 34.20
CA LEU A 216 1.57 8.73 34.30
C LEU A 216 0.75 9.98 33.95
N GLN A 217 1.22 11.18 34.33
CA GLN A 217 0.58 12.44 33.97
C GLN A 217 0.56 12.66 32.45
N GLU A 218 1.67 12.40 31.76
CA GLU A 218 1.78 12.47 30.30
C GLU A 218 0.83 11.45 29.63
N LEU A 219 0.78 10.21 30.13
CA LEU A 219 -0.15 9.18 29.66
C LEU A 219 -1.62 9.56 29.83
N ILE A 220 -1.98 10.16 30.96
CA ILE A 220 -3.33 10.64 31.24
C ILE A 220 -3.75 11.70 30.22
N ASP A 221 -2.87 12.64 29.89
CA ASP A 221 -3.17 13.70 28.94
C ASP A 221 -3.27 13.17 27.50
N ASP A 222 -2.45 12.21 27.13
CA ASP A 222 -2.58 11.47 25.87
C ASP A 222 -3.91 10.73 25.77
N LYS A 223 -4.32 10.06 26.85
CA LYS A 223 -5.60 9.34 26.89
C LYS A 223 -6.79 10.30 26.79
N LYS A 224 -6.75 11.45 27.47
CA LYS A 224 -7.78 12.50 27.33
C LYS A 224 -7.89 13.01 25.91
N ARG A 225 -6.76 13.24 25.22
CA ARG A 225 -6.76 13.67 23.81
C ARG A 225 -7.44 12.63 22.91
N LYS A 226 -7.14 11.34 23.10
CA LYS A 226 -7.79 10.24 22.36
C LYS A 226 -9.30 10.17 22.63
N ILE A 227 -9.74 10.36 23.87
CA ILE A 227 -11.18 10.38 24.21
C ILE A 227 -11.89 11.55 23.54
N ARG A 228 -11.28 12.74 23.54
CA ARG A 228 -11.85 13.92 22.86
C ARG A 228 -11.97 13.71 21.35
N SER A 229 -10.95 13.13 20.71
CA SER A 229 -11.03 12.82 19.28
C SER A 229 -12.10 11.78 18.97
N TYR A 230 -12.27 10.77 19.84
CA TYR A 230 -13.33 9.77 19.70
C TYR A 230 -14.73 10.40 19.80
N LEU A 231 -14.95 11.27 20.79
CA LEU A 231 -16.23 11.97 20.96
C LEU A 231 -16.51 12.95 19.81
N ALA A 232 -15.49 13.59 19.24
CA ALA A 232 -15.64 14.48 18.09
C ALA A 232 -16.02 13.73 16.80
N LEU A 233 -15.71 12.44 16.70
CA LEU A 233 -16.08 11.58 15.56
C LEU A 233 -17.52 11.03 15.68
N LEU A 234 -18.15 11.14 16.84
CA LEU A 234 -19.53 10.70 17.10
C LEU A 234 -20.58 11.80 16.90
N ASN A 235 -20.15 13.05 16.64
CA ASN A 235 -20.98 14.21 16.33
C ASN A 235 -20.85 14.59 14.86
#